data_AF-A0A1R3IN85-F1
#
_entry.id   AF-A0A1R3IN85-F1
#
_cell.length_a   1.000
_cell.length_b   1.000
_cell.length_c   1.000
_cell.angle_alpha   90.00
_cell.angle_beta   90.00
_cell.angle_gamma   90.00
#
_symmetry.space_group_name_H-M   'P 1'
#
loop_
_entity.id
_entity.type
_entity.pdbx_description
1 polymer ?
#
loop_
_entity_poly.entity_id
_entity_poly.type
_entity_poly.pdbx_seq_one_letter_code
_entity_poly.pdbx_strand_id
1 'polypeptide(L)'
;MASESDHQIVDKETIDQSDQRPLFSLPPFISQAHPCLFLSHGKQGEERQTFFSLSQNQYYTRRIPHEMENKRILYTSPSGWLVLMDADDNHNYSLVNLDSFAKIQLPFFDFDIDSPDSVLVTATPPHGHIVFIKEHLEKLVFQFCHLGGSDDHHDHEEVFTQTFDHIDPTFIRSRIVFSGRIFLLKWNWSLLICDIVGSTIQFSELVVQVPSMLSAKFSNSCLIEHLGEMLLVYGHTFHIVSWHYAYNVFRFDFSTRAWVEVMDIGDYAIFINHEIEQGICCSAPTGGLIRANSIYYEDGEDYCAFDLEERSTTTYLHSPTLTAPIRHHKWIMLSTNH
;
A
#
# COMPACT_ATOMS: atom_id res chain seq x y z
N MET A 1 22.33 -0.69 -78.76
CA MET A 1 20.96 -1.24 -78.81
C MET A 1 20.55 -1.62 -77.40
N ALA A 2 19.54 -0.92 -76.87
CA ALA A 2 18.63 -1.20 -75.77
C ALA A 2 19.13 -1.88 -74.45
N SER A 3 19.01 -1.15 -73.33
CA SER A 3 18.12 -1.41 -72.17
C SER A 3 18.59 -0.53 -70.99
N GLU A 4 17.93 0.59 -70.68
CA GLU A 4 16.74 0.76 -69.80
C GLU A 4 16.86 0.10 -68.42
N SER A 5 16.98 0.93 -67.38
CA SER A 5 16.13 0.86 -66.17
C SER A 5 16.44 2.05 -65.24
N ASP A 6 15.59 3.07 -65.37
CA ASP A 6 15.28 4.01 -64.30
C ASP A 6 14.65 3.23 -63.14
N HIS A 7 15.13 3.42 -61.91
CA HIS A 7 14.37 3.05 -60.73
C HIS A 7 13.87 4.31 -60.02
N GLN A 8 12.58 4.55 -60.26
CA GLN A 8 11.71 5.46 -59.54
C GLN A 8 11.68 5.17 -58.04
N ILE A 9 11.65 6.26 -57.30
CA ILE A 9 11.15 6.39 -55.94
C ILE A 9 9.72 5.84 -55.88
N VAL A 10 9.47 4.89 -54.98
CA VAL A 10 8.12 4.57 -54.49
C VAL A 10 8.18 4.60 -52.97
N ASP A 11 7.64 5.68 -52.41
CA ASP A 11 7.17 5.74 -51.03
C ASP A 11 6.04 4.72 -50.83
N LYS A 12 6.17 3.91 -49.77
CA LYS A 12 5.13 3.57 -48.79
C LYS A 12 5.48 2.23 -48.13
N GLU A 13 5.85 2.29 -46.86
CA GLU A 13 5.11 1.55 -45.84
C GLU A 13 5.37 2.21 -44.48
N THR A 14 4.31 2.84 -44.00
CA THR A 14 4.17 3.42 -42.66
C THR A 14 4.26 2.26 -41.67
N ILE A 15 5.41 2.09 -41.02
CA ILE A 15 5.53 1.17 -39.89
C ILE A 15 4.89 1.86 -38.69
N ASP A 16 3.77 1.28 -38.29
CA ASP A 16 3.02 1.55 -37.07
C ASP A 16 3.96 1.53 -35.86
N GLN A 17 4.11 2.65 -35.17
CA GLN A 17 4.85 2.74 -33.91
C GLN A 17 3.99 2.15 -32.79
N SER A 18 3.83 0.83 -32.78
CA SER A 18 3.29 0.13 -31.61
C SER A 18 4.41 -0.07 -30.58
N ASP A 19 4.32 0.68 -29.48
CA ASP A 19 4.88 0.47 -28.13
C ASP A 19 5.69 -0.83 -27.91
N GLN A 20 6.93 -0.89 -28.40
CA GLN A 20 7.91 -1.90 -27.93
C GLN A 20 8.80 -1.29 -26.85
N ARG A 21 8.30 -1.30 -25.60
CA ARG A 21 9.13 -0.99 -24.43
C ARG A 21 10.13 -2.13 -24.20
N PRO A 22 11.43 -1.84 -23.99
CA PRO A 22 12.43 -2.88 -23.79
C PRO A 22 12.21 -3.61 -22.45
N LEU A 23 12.15 -4.95 -22.50
CA LEU A 23 12.02 -5.89 -21.37
C LEU A 23 12.98 -5.65 -20.16
N PHE A 24 13.98 -4.79 -20.29
CA PHE A 24 14.96 -4.46 -19.27
C PHE A 24 14.53 -3.37 -18.28
N SER A 25 13.41 -2.67 -18.53
CA SER A 25 12.82 -1.68 -17.60
C SER A 25 11.81 -2.27 -16.61
N LEU A 26 11.67 -3.59 -16.64
CA LEU A 26 10.68 -4.31 -15.86
C LEU A 26 11.24 -4.66 -14.47
N PRO A 27 10.48 -4.53 -13.37
CA PRO A 27 10.67 -5.36 -12.18
C PRO A 27 10.82 -6.83 -12.63
N PRO A 28 11.45 -7.72 -11.85
CA PRO A 28 11.34 -9.14 -12.17
C PRO A 28 9.85 -9.49 -12.10
N PHE A 29 9.17 -9.51 -13.24
CA PHE A 29 7.80 -10.00 -13.39
C PHE A 29 7.83 -11.51 -13.24
N ILE A 30 8.06 -11.92 -12.00
CA ILE A 30 7.62 -13.20 -11.53
C ILE A 30 6.33 -12.83 -10.83
N SER A 31 5.19 -13.08 -11.49
CA SER A 31 3.90 -13.17 -10.80
C SER A 31 4.15 -14.02 -9.56
N GLN A 32 4.23 -13.38 -8.39
CA GLN A 32 4.59 -14.03 -7.14
C GLN A 32 3.47 -13.73 -6.15
N ALA A 33 3.02 -14.77 -5.46
CA ALA A 33 1.94 -14.68 -4.48
C ALA A 33 2.35 -14.00 -3.17
N HIS A 34 3.54 -13.38 -3.13
CA HIS A 34 4.16 -12.88 -1.92
C HIS A 34 4.63 -11.43 -2.10
N PRO A 35 4.53 -10.60 -1.05
CA PRO A 35 5.05 -9.24 -1.07
C PRO A 35 6.54 -9.20 -1.39
N CYS A 36 6.94 -8.13 -2.09
CA CYS A 36 8.34 -7.78 -2.31
C CYS A 36 8.67 -6.53 -1.52
N LEU A 37 9.88 -6.47 -0.95
CA LEU A 37 10.38 -5.24 -0.35
C LEU A 37 10.96 -4.36 -1.46
N PHE A 38 10.30 -3.24 -1.72
CA PHE A 38 10.78 -2.20 -2.62
C PHE A 38 11.75 -1.30 -1.85
N LEU A 39 12.98 -1.17 -2.35
CA LEU A 39 14.04 -0.35 -1.76
C LEU A 39 14.40 0.78 -2.71
N SER A 40 14.07 2.00 -2.29
CA SER A 40 14.45 3.22 -3.01
C SER A 40 15.80 3.72 -2.57
N HIS A 41 16.78 3.53 -3.45
CA HIS A 41 18.15 3.97 -3.29
C HIS A 41 18.62 4.68 -4.56
N GLY A 42 19.27 5.83 -4.41
CA GLY A 42 19.77 6.63 -5.54
C GLY A 42 19.60 8.12 -5.34
N LYS A 43 20.35 8.94 -6.10
CA LYS A 43 20.07 10.38 -6.24
C LYS A 43 18.85 10.59 -7.14
N GLN A 44 18.16 11.73 -7.00
CA GLN A 44 17.14 12.13 -7.98
C GLN A 44 17.73 12.01 -9.39
N GLY A 45 17.09 11.21 -10.26
CA GLY A 45 17.56 10.95 -11.63
C GLY A 45 18.44 9.71 -11.84
N GLU A 46 18.77 8.92 -10.80
CA GLU A 46 19.39 7.60 -11.01
C GLU A 46 18.31 6.54 -11.24
N GLU A 47 18.28 6.00 -12.45
CA GLU A 47 17.21 5.18 -13.05
C GLU A 47 16.96 3.81 -12.38
N ARG A 48 17.48 3.48 -11.19
CA ARG A 48 17.48 2.10 -10.67
C ARG A 48 16.92 1.96 -9.25
N GLN A 49 16.21 0.85 -9.02
CA GLN A 49 15.59 0.47 -7.75
C GLN A 49 15.93 -0.98 -7.45
N THR A 50 15.99 -1.35 -6.17
CA THR A 50 16.22 -2.72 -5.76
C THR A 50 14.95 -3.31 -5.16
N PHE A 51 14.54 -4.44 -5.70
CA PHE A 51 13.47 -5.25 -5.14
C PHE A 51 14.09 -6.44 -4.42
N PHE A 52 13.65 -6.71 -3.20
CA PHE A 52 14.05 -7.90 -2.49
C PHE A 52 12.86 -8.86 -2.42
N SER A 53 13.02 -10.05 -3.01
CA SER A 53 12.04 -11.13 -2.90
C SER A 53 12.44 -12.05 -1.77
N LEU A 54 11.65 -12.03 -0.69
CA LEU A 54 11.82 -12.95 0.43
C LEU A 54 11.65 -14.41 0.01
N SER A 55 10.67 -14.68 -0.87
CA SER A 55 10.37 -16.03 -1.35
C SER A 55 11.53 -16.67 -2.10
N GLN A 56 12.46 -15.88 -2.64
CA GLN A 56 13.64 -16.33 -3.38
C GLN A 56 14.95 -16.00 -2.65
N ASN A 57 14.88 -15.23 -1.56
CA ASN A 57 16.02 -14.65 -0.85
C ASN A 57 17.02 -13.98 -1.81
N GLN A 58 16.52 -13.16 -2.72
CA GLN A 58 17.31 -12.54 -3.78
C GLN A 58 16.97 -11.06 -3.96
N TYR A 59 18.01 -10.28 -4.25
CA TYR A 59 17.92 -8.87 -4.61
C TYR A 59 17.95 -8.71 -6.13
N TYR A 60 17.04 -7.90 -6.64
CA TYR A 60 16.94 -7.55 -8.04
C TYR A 60 17.03 -6.04 -8.22
N THR A 61 18.18 -5.56 -8.68
CA THR A 61 18.29 -4.18 -9.14
C THR A 61 17.78 -4.08 -10.57
N ARG A 62 16.79 -3.22 -10.79
CA ARG A 62 16.14 -2.99 -12.09
C ARG A 62 15.97 -1.50 -12.35
N ARG A 63 15.66 -1.15 -13.58
CA ARG A 63 15.26 0.22 -13.89
C ARG A 63 13.87 0.50 -13.31
N ILE A 64 13.65 1.73 -12.85
CA ILE A 64 12.33 2.16 -12.38
C ILE A 64 11.39 2.18 -13.59
N PRO A 65 10.16 1.66 -13.50
CA PRO A 65 9.12 2.01 -14.45
C PRO A 65 8.98 3.53 -14.52
N HIS A 66 8.89 4.09 -15.72
CA HIS A 66 8.80 5.55 -15.90
C HIS A 66 7.62 6.14 -15.09
N GLU A 67 6.55 5.37 -14.91
CA GLU A 67 5.38 5.73 -14.12
C GLU A 67 5.66 5.96 -12.62
N MET A 68 6.73 5.38 -12.09
CA MET A 68 7.16 5.52 -10.69
C MET A 68 8.33 6.49 -10.52
N GLU A 69 8.89 7.03 -11.60
CA GLU A 69 9.98 8.01 -11.53
C GLU A 69 9.52 9.27 -10.79
N ASN A 70 10.31 9.68 -9.80
CA ASN A 70 10.00 10.82 -8.95
C ASN A 70 8.64 10.74 -8.22
N LYS A 71 8.14 9.52 -7.98
CA LYS A 71 6.89 9.30 -7.25
C LYS A 71 7.12 8.70 -5.87
N ARG A 72 6.24 9.04 -4.93
CA ARG A 72 6.10 8.38 -3.62
C ARG A 72 4.90 7.43 -3.64
N ILE A 73 5.07 6.23 -3.10
CA ILE A 73 3.97 5.28 -2.94
C ILE A 73 3.21 5.60 -1.66
N LEU A 74 1.91 5.88 -1.78
CA LEU A 74 1.02 6.18 -0.65
C LEU A 74 0.16 4.99 -0.21
N TYR A 75 -0.06 4.03 -1.11
CA TYR A 75 -0.90 2.86 -0.85
C TYR A 75 -0.54 1.71 -1.80
N THR A 76 -0.64 0.47 -1.32
CA THR A 76 -0.55 -0.75 -2.14
C THR A 76 -1.81 -1.61 -1.98
N SER A 77 -2.43 -1.99 -3.09
CA SER A 77 -3.57 -2.90 -3.13
C SER A 77 -3.11 -4.36 -3.21
N PRO A 78 -3.84 -5.32 -2.61
CA PRO A 78 -3.66 -6.74 -2.88
C PRO A 78 -3.75 -7.11 -4.37
N SER A 79 -4.45 -6.32 -5.18
CA SER A 79 -4.58 -6.50 -6.65
C SER A 79 -3.46 -5.85 -7.47
N GLY A 80 -2.34 -5.48 -6.85
CA GLY A 80 -1.15 -4.96 -7.54
C GLY A 80 -1.22 -3.49 -7.96
N TRP A 81 -2.29 -2.78 -7.58
CA TRP A 81 -2.41 -1.35 -7.80
C TRP A 81 -1.66 -0.54 -6.74
N LEU A 82 -0.94 0.48 -7.17
CA LEU A 82 -0.25 1.44 -6.32
C LEU A 82 -0.89 2.82 -6.47
N VAL A 83 -1.06 3.54 -5.36
CA VAL A 83 -1.33 4.99 -5.41
C VAL A 83 0.00 5.73 -5.31
N LEU A 84 0.28 6.56 -6.31
CA LEU A 84 1.50 7.31 -6.47
C LEU A 84 1.22 8.81 -6.36
N MET A 85 2.09 9.54 -5.66
CA MET A 85 2.10 11.00 -5.57
C MET A 85 3.40 11.53 -6.18
N ASP A 86 3.34 12.60 -6.97
CA ASP A 86 4.54 13.29 -7.46
C ASP A 86 5.33 13.90 -6.29
N ALA A 87 6.65 13.73 -6.30
CA ALA A 87 7.52 14.30 -5.27
C ALA A 87 7.71 15.82 -5.46
N ASP A 88 7.56 16.34 -6.67
CA ASP A 88 7.69 17.77 -7.00
C ASP A 88 6.32 18.48 -7.06
N ASP A 89 5.22 17.73 -7.20
CA ASP A 89 3.85 18.24 -7.21
C ASP A 89 2.91 17.39 -6.32
N ASN A 90 2.70 17.86 -5.09
CA ASN A 90 1.87 17.20 -4.08
C ASN A 90 0.36 17.20 -4.39
N HIS A 91 -0.07 17.71 -5.56
CA HIS A 91 -1.47 17.60 -6.02
C HIS A 91 -1.64 16.57 -7.15
N ASN A 92 -0.53 16.01 -7.65
CA ASN A 92 -0.54 15.10 -8.78
C ASN A 92 -0.46 13.64 -8.32
N TYR A 93 -1.62 13.00 -8.34
CA TYR A 93 -1.80 11.62 -7.93
C TYR A 93 -2.12 10.71 -9.13
N SER A 94 -1.70 9.46 -9.08
CA SER A 94 -2.09 8.46 -10.08
C SER A 94 -2.18 7.08 -9.48
N LEU A 95 -3.04 6.23 -10.03
CA LEU A 95 -2.99 4.80 -9.79
C LEU A 95 -2.23 4.11 -10.90
N VAL A 96 -1.34 3.19 -10.54
CA VAL A 96 -0.58 2.37 -11.49
C VAL A 96 -0.67 0.92 -11.07
N ASN A 97 -1.06 0.06 -11.99
CA ASN A 97 -0.93 -1.38 -11.83
C ASN A 97 0.38 -1.82 -12.47
N LEU A 98 1.31 -2.37 -11.69
CA LEU A 98 2.65 -2.67 -12.22
C LEU A 98 2.66 -3.85 -13.19
N ASP A 99 1.70 -4.77 -13.12
CA ASP A 99 1.66 -5.96 -13.98
C ASP A 99 1.05 -5.69 -15.35
N SER A 100 -0.06 -4.96 -15.38
CA SER A 100 -0.73 -4.56 -16.62
C SER A 100 -0.22 -3.23 -17.20
N PHE A 101 0.54 -2.47 -16.43
CA PHE A 101 0.92 -1.07 -16.72
C PHE A 101 -0.29 -0.14 -16.93
N ALA A 102 -1.48 -0.56 -16.51
CA ALA A 102 -2.65 0.31 -16.52
C ALA A 102 -2.39 1.50 -15.59
N LYS A 103 -2.63 2.71 -16.11
CA LYS A 103 -2.50 3.96 -15.37
C LYS A 103 -3.83 4.70 -15.37
N ILE A 104 -4.24 5.14 -14.19
CA ILE A 104 -5.39 6.03 -14.01
C ILE A 104 -4.84 7.33 -13.43
N GLN A 105 -4.95 8.42 -14.18
CA GLN A 105 -4.65 9.75 -13.67
C GLN A 105 -5.81 10.18 -12.77
N LEU A 106 -5.48 10.67 -11.57
CA LEU A 106 -6.48 11.15 -10.65
C LEU A 106 -6.74 12.65 -10.84
N PRO A 107 -7.95 13.13 -10.47
CA PRO A 107 -8.25 14.55 -10.47
C PRO A 107 -7.37 15.30 -9.45
N PHE A 108 -7.42 16.63 -9.50
CA PHE A 108 -6.70 17.50 -8.58
C PHE A 108 -7.27 17.39 -7.17
N PHE A 109 -6.41 17.09 -6.19
CA PHE A 109 -6.76 17.07 -4.76
C PHE A 109 -6.03 18.21 -4.05
N ASP A 110 -6.79 19.10 -3.41
CA ASP A 110 -6.28 20.31 -2.75
C ASP A 110 -6.00 20.05 -1.26
N PHE A 111 -4.78 19.70 -0.91
CA PHE A 111 -4.36 19.65 0.49
C PHE A 111 -3.56 20.90 0.82
N ASP A 112 -3.97 21.63 1.87
CA ASP A 112 -3.27 22.83 2.36
C ASP A 112 -1.82 22.47 2.76
N ILE A 113 -0.90 22.63 1.80
CA ILE A 113 0.58 22.55 1.88
C ILE A 113 1.18 21.15 2.11
N ASP A 114 0.50 20.24 2.81
CA ASP A 114 1.05 18.92 3.17
C ASP A 114 0.38 17.74 2.42
N SER A 115 1.11 16.65 2.25
CA SER A 115 0.56 15.40 1.70
C SER A 115 -0.53 14.81 2.63
N PRO A 116 -1.48 14.02 2.11
CA PRO A 116 -2.43 13.26 2.92
C PRO A 116 -1.71 12.36 3.93
N ASP A 117 -2.32 12.15 5.10
CA ASP A 117 -1.76 11.25 6.11
C ASP A 117 -2.03 9.78 5.76
N SER A 118 -3.06 9.52 4.95
CA SER A 118 -3.27 8.20 4.34
C SER A 118 -4.15 8.23 3.09
N VAL A 119 -4.12 7.10 2.40
CA VAL A 119 -4.97 6.81 1.25
C VAL A 119 -5.59 5.42 1.42
N LEU A 120 -6.86 5.30 1.05
CA LEU A 120 -7.59 4.04 0.99
C LEU A 120 -8.22 3.88 -0.39
N VAL A 121 -8.32 2.63 -0.84
CA VAL A 121 -9.03 2.28 -2.08
C VAL A 121 -10.11 1.25 -1.73
N THR A 122 -11.37 1.59 -1.99
CA THR A 122 -12.52 0.82 -1.47
C THR A 122 -12.87 -0.42 -2.29
N ALA A 123 -12.39 -0.52 -3.54
CA ALA A 123 -12.52 -1.68 -4.40
C ALA A 123 -11.35 -1.74 -5.39
N THR A 124 -11.27 -2.79 -6.20
CA THR A 124 -10.20 -2.86 -7.22
C THR A 124 -10.48 -1.83 -8.33
N PRO A 125 -9.52 -0.94 -8.64
CA PRO A 125 -9.65 0.00 -9.74
C PRO A 125 -9.92 -0.72 -11.08
N PRO A 126 -10.74 -0.15 -11.99
CA PRO A 126 -11.31 1.20 -11.96
C PRO A 126 -12.71 1.22 -11.31
N HIS A 127 -12.94 0.48 -10.23
CA HIS A 127 -14.20 0.52 -9.48
C HIS A 127 -13.99 1.04 -8.05
N GLY A 128 -15.06 1.57 -7.47
CA GLY A 128 -15.09 2.02 -6.08
C GLY A 128 -14.68 3.49 -5.95
N HIS A 129 -14.02 3.81 -4.85
CA HIS A 129 -13.57 5.16 -4.51
C HIS A 129 -12.13 5.11 -4.03
N ILE A 130 -11.38 6.16 -4.39
CA ILE A 130 -10.16 6.51 -3.68
C ILE A 130 -10.50 7.54 -2.62
N VAL A 131 -9.96 7.35 -1.42
CA VAL A 131 -10.23 8.22 -0.27
C VAL A 131 -8.91 8.63 0.35
N PHE A 132 -8.68 9.93 0.38
CA PHE A 132 -7.58 10.56 1.06
C PHE A 132 -8.05 11.10 2.41
N ILE A 133 -7.25 10.87 3.46
CA ILE A 133 -7.58 11.29 4.82
C ILE A 133 -6.45 12.17 5.34
N LYS A 134 -6.82 13.35 5.85
CA LYS A 134 -5.92 14.28 6.53
C LYS A 134 -6.41 14.54 7.95
N GLU A 135 -5.52 14.32 8.90
CA GLU A 135 -5.73 14.47 10.33
C GLU A 135 -5.07 15.78 10.79
N HIS A 136 -5.89 16.71 11.28
CA HIS A 136 -5.44 17.90 11.99
C HIS A 136 -5.80 17.77 13.48
N LEU A 137 -5.15 18.58 14.32
CA LEU A 137 -5.37 18.55 15.78
C LEU A 137 -6.84 18.68 16.20
N GLU A 138 -7.69 19.32 15.40
CA GLU A 138 -9.11 19.57 15.72
C GLU A 138 -10.07 19.15 14.59
N LYS A 139 -9.55 18.61 13.49
CA LYS A 139 -10.34 18.36 12.27
C LYS A 139 -9.89 17.08 11.57
N LEU A 140 -10.85 16.40 10.98
CA LEU A 140 -10.62 15.28 10.08
C LEU A 140 -11.16 15.64 8.70
N VAL A 141 -10.29 15.67 7.70
CA VAL A 141 -10.64 16.04 6.33
C VAL A 141 -10.57 14.80 5.47
N PHE A 142 -11.65 14.56 4.72
CA PHE A 142 -11.70 13.54 3.69
C PHE A 142 -11.79 14.21 2.33
N GLN A 143 -10.98 13.74 1.40
CA GLN A 143 -11.17 14.01 -0.02
C GLN A 143 -11.31 12.69 -0.77
N PHE A 144 -12.32 12.56 -1.61
CA PHE A 144 -12.55 11.31 -2.33
C PHE A 144 -13.18 11.56 -3.69
N CYS A 145 -12.94 10.63 -4.59
CA CYS A 145 -13.59 10.58 -5.89
C CYS A 145 -13.93 9.15 -6.26
N HIS A 146 -14.88 8.99 -7.18
CA HIS A 146 -15.20 7.69 -7.74
C HIS A 146 -14.11 7.25 -8.72
N LEU A 147 -13.70 5.98 -8.61
CA LEU A 147 -12.86 5.32 -9.59
C LEU A 147 -13.83 4.69 -10.60
N GLY A 148 -13.80 5.18 -11.85
CA GLY A 148 -14.59 4.68 -12.97
C GLY A 148 -15.82 5.52 -13.34
N GLY A 149 -15.64 6.55 -14.18
CA GLY A 149 -16.75 7.25 -14.83
C GLY A 149 -17.10 6.61 -16.17
N SER A 150 -18.39 6.57 -16.51
CA SER A 150 -18.95 6.12 -17.79
C SER A 150 -18.27 6.75 -19.01
N ASP A 151 -18.34 6.07 -20.17
CA ASP A 151 -17.84 6.49 -21.49
C ASP A 151 -18.36 7.86 -22.01
N ASP A 152 -19.10 8.62 -21.21
CA ASP A 152 -19.57 9.97 -21.53
C ASP A 152 -18.65 11.00 -20.87
N HIS A 153 -17.91 11.70 -21.72
CA HIS A 153 -16.79 12.62 -21.47
C HIS A 153 -17.03 13.84 -20.53
N HIS A 154 -17.99 13.83 -19.60
CA HIS A 154 -18.38 15.00 -18.81
C HIS A 154 -18.42 14.84 -17.27
N ASP A 155 -18.26 13.64 -16.70
CA ASP A 155 -18.37 13.43 -15.24
C ASP A 155 -17.04 13.08 -14.53
N HIS A 156 -15.89 13.20 -15.20
CA HIS A 156 -14.65 12.53 -14.78
C HIS A 156 -13.80 13.18 -13.67
N GLU A 157 -14.23 14.27 -13.05
CA GLU A 157 -13.33 15.06 -12.19
C GLU A 157 -13.97 15.59 -10.89
N GLU A 158 -15.14 15.09 -10.48
CA GLU A 158 -15.74 15.57 -9.24
C GLU A 158 -15.03 14.97 -8.01
N VAL A 159 -14.24 15.82 -7.35
CA VAL A 159 -13.63 15.56 -6.05
C VAL A 159 -14.54 16.10 -4.97
N PHE A 160 -14.91 15.23 -4.03
CA PHE A 160 -15.70 15.61 -2.87
C PHE A 160 -14.79 15.82 -1.68
N THR A 161 -14.94 16.97 -1.02
CA THR A 161 -14.23 17.30 0.20
C THR A 161 -15.23 17.44 1.35
N GLN A 162 -14.98 16.72 2.44
CA GLN A 162 -15.76 16.86 3.65
C GLN A 162 -14.85 16.98 4.87
N THR A 163 -15.06 18.07 5.60
CA THR A 163 -14.34 18.36 6.84
C THR A 163 -15.27 18.12 8.01
N PHE A 164 -14.76 17.41 9.01
CA PHE A 164 -15.46 17.19 10.26
C PHE A 164 -14.70 17.89 11.39
N ASP A 165 -15.28 18.98 11.88
CA ASP A 165 -14.82 19.67 13.08
C ASP A 165 -15.32 18.94 14.34
N HIS A 166 -14.54 18.93 15.41
CA HIS A 166 -14.97 18.44 16.73
C HIS A 166 -15.44 16.97 16.80
N ILE A 167 -15.18 16.15 15.78
CA ILE A 167 -14.99 14.71 16.05
C ILE A 167 -13.85 14.70 17.04
N ASP A 168 -14.07 14.26 18.28
CA ASP A 168 -13.01 14.10 19.29
C ASP A 168 -11.88 13.32 18.61
N PRO A 169 -10.86 13.99 18.03
CA PRO A 169 -9.94 13.39 17.09
C PRO A 169 -8.85 12.76 17.96
N THR A 170 -9.30 11.94 18.90
CA THR A 170 -8.53 10.97 19.66
C THR A 170 -7.97 10.00 18.64
N PHE A 171 -6.94 10.52 17.96
CA PHE A 171 -5.98 10.00 17.00
C PHE A 171 -6.44 8.70 16.34
N ILE A 172 -6.67 8.73 15.02
CA ILE A 172 -6.94 7.48 14.31
C ILE A 172 -5.67 6.64 14.43
N ARG A 173 -5.83 5.43 14.95
CA ARG A 173 -4.74 4.47 15.17
C ARG A 173 -4.39 3.69 13.93
N SER A 174 -5.42 3.37 13.17
CA SER A 174 -5.32 2.58 11.95
C SER A 174 -6.64 2.64 11.21
N ARG A 175 -6.61 2.23 9.95
CA ARG A 175 -7.69 2.42 9.00
C ARG A 175 -7.62 1.33 7.96
N ILE A 176 -8.79 0.84 7.55
CA ILE A 176 -8.87 -0.24 6.59
C ILE A 176 -10.16 -0.16 5.78
N VAL A 177 -10.10 -0.62 4.54
CA VAL A 177 -11.28 -1.05 3.80
C VAL A 177 -11.50 -2.52 4.12
N PHE A 178 -12.67 -2.86 4.66
CA PHE A 178 -13.05 -4.24 4.95
C PHE A 178 -14.43 -4.51 4.33
N SER A 179 -14.53 -5.52 3.47
CA SER A 179 -15.77 -5.82 2.75
C SER A 179 -16.38 -4.60 2.04
N GLY A 180 -15.54 -3.74 1.45
CA GLY A 180 -15.95 -2.53 0.71
C GLY A 180 -16.36 -1.34 1.56
N ARG A 181 -16.27 -1.41 2.90
CA ARG A 181 -16.57 -0.29 3.82
C ARG A 181 -15.31 0.17 4.53
N ILE A 182 -15.25 1.45 4.89
CA ILE A 182 -14.09 2.02 5.57
C ILE A 182 -14.29 1.90 7.08
N PHE A 183 -13.29 1.38 7.76
CA PHE A 183 -13.23 1.29 9.21
C PHE A 183 -12.04 2.11 9.72
N LEU A 184 -12.28 2.94 10.72
CA LEU A 184 -11.27 3.74 11.40
C LEU A 184 -11.18 3.29 12.86
N LEU A 185 -10.01 2.84 13.29
CA LEU A 185 -9.73 2.49 14.68
C LEU A 185 -9.35 3.75 15.44
N LYS A 186 -10.11 4.10 16.48
CA LYS A 186 -9.81 5.25 17.34
C LYS A 186 -8.77 4.90 18.40
N TRP A 187 -8.18 5.91 19.04
CA TRP A 187 -7.20 5.73 20.11
C TRP A 187 -7.73 4.95 21.32
N ASN A 188 -9.05 5.00 21.54
CA ASN A 188 -9.77 4.26 22.58
C ASN A 188 -10.18 2.83 22.18
N TRP A 189 -9.71 2.33 21.02
CA TRP A 189 -9.95 0.98 20.49
C TRP A 189 -11.38 0.67 20.00
N SER A 190 -12.25 1.68 19.94
CA SER A 190 -13.53 1.54 19.24
C SER A 190 -13.36 1.79 17.73
N LEU A 191 -14.29 1.24 16.95
CA LEU A 191 -14.29 1.33 15.49
C LEU A 191 -15.34 2.32 15.03
N LEU A 192 -14.95 3.22 14.13
CA LEU A 192 -15.86 4.09 13.40
C LEU A 192 -16.02 3.52 11.99
N ILE A 193 -17.26 3.29 11.57
CA ILE A 193 -17.59 2.89 10.21
C ILE A 193 -17.86 4.16 9.41
N CYS A 194 -17.19 4.28 8.28
CA CYS A 194 -17.29 5.38 7.34
C CYS A 194 -17.93 4.87 6.05
N ASP A 195 -19.12 5.39 5.74
CA ASP A 195 -19.88 5.07 4.54
C ASP A 195 -19.88 6.26 3.59
N ILE A 196 -19.55 6.00 2.32
CA ILE A 196 -19.69 6.98 1.25
C ILE A 196 -21.11 6.84 0.68
N VAL A 197 -21.94 7.86 0.88
CA VAL A 197 -23.32 7.95 0.40
C VAL A 197 -23.43 9.12 -0.57
N GLY A 198 -23.32 8.82 -1.86
CA GLY A 198 -23.21 9.82 -2.91
C GLY A 198 -21.93 10.65 -2.73
N SER A 199 -22.09 11.97 -2.59
CA SER A 199 -21.02 12.94 -2.39
C SER A 199 -20.67 13.21 -0.92
N THR A 200 -21.20 12.40 0.01
CA THR A 200 -21.04 12.62 1.45
C THR A 200 -20.55 11.39 2.18
N ILE A 201 -19.79 11.61 3.25
CA ILE A 201 -19.38 10.62 4.23
C ILE A 201 -20.33 10.66 5.43
N GLN A 202 -20.77 9.48 5.84
CA GLN A 202 -21.58 9.26 7.03
C GLN A 202 -20.83 8.34 7.98
N PHE A 203 -20.92 8.66 9.28
CA PHE A 203 -20.29 7.87 10.33
C PHE A 203 -21.31 7.09 11.14
N SER A 204 -20.94 5.86 11.49
CA SER A 204 -21.59 5.09 12.55
C SER A 204 -20.56 4.48 13.47
N GLU A 205 -20.78 4.61 14.79
CA GLU A 205 -19.85 4.07 15.78
C GLU A 205 -20.21 2.63 16.13
N LEU A 206 -19.20 1.76 16.11
CA LEU A 206 -19.30 0.40 16.59
C LEU A 206 -18.71 0.34 18.00
N VAL A 207 -19.58 0.04 18.98
CA VAL A 207 -19.16 -0.20 20.36
C VAL A 207 -18.37 -1.50 20.42
N VAL A 208 -17.11 -1.42 20.85
CA VAL A 208 -16.17 -2.54 20.92
C VAL A 208 -15.78 -2.83 22.37
N GLN A 209 -15.73 -4.11 22.71
CA GLN A 209 -15.12 -4.58 23.96
C GLN A 209 -13.60 -4.62 23.79
N VAL A 210 -12.91 -3.81 24.60
CA VAL A 210 -11.46 -3.62 24.50
C VAL A 210 -10.76 -4.55 25.49
N PRO A 211 -9.87 -5.44 25.05
CA PRO A 211 -9.03 -6.22 25.94
C PRO A 211 -8.18 -5.33 26.84
N SER A 212 -8.05 -5.68 28.12
CA SER A 212 -7.27 -4.92 29.11
C SER A 212 -5.79 -4.75 28.72
N MET A 213 -5.26 -5.66 27.89
CA MET A 213 -3.88 -5.63 27.41
C MET A 213 -3.60 -4.51 26.39
N LEU A 214 -4.63 -3.95 25.76
CA LEU A 214 -4.49 -2.85 24.80
C LEU A 214 -4.37 -1.47 25.48
N SER A 215 -4.15 -1.42 26.80
CA SER A 215 -4.12 -0.16 27.56
C SER A 215 -2.84 0.68 27.38
N ALA A 216 -1.79 0.15 26.72
CA ALA A 216 -0.54 0.89 26.58
C ALA A 216 -0.71 2.07 25.61
N LYS A 217 -0.19 3.24 26.01
CA LYS A 217 -0.46 4.53 25.35
C LYS A 217 0.31 4.73 24.05
N PHE A 218 1.45 4.05 23.89
CA PHE A 218 2.37 4.21 22.76
C PHE A 218 2.60 2.84 22.13
N SER A 219 1.90 2.61 21.03
CA SER A 219 1.90 1.35 20.31
C SER A 219 1.58 1.63 18.86
N ASN A 220 2.29 0.96 17.97
CA ASN A 220 1.94 0.95 16.56
C ASN A 220 0.88 -0.14 16.35
N SER A 221 -0.13 0.19 15.56
CA SER A 221 -1.26 -0.69 15.28
C SER A 221 -1.60 -0.65 13.82
N CYS A 222 -1.91 -1.81 13.24
CA CYS A 222 -2.31 -1.91 11.85
C CYS A 222 -3.52 -2.84 11.73
N LEU A 223 -4.60 -2.34 11.13
CA LEU A 223 -5.73 -3.16 10.70
C LEU A 223 -5.40 -3.82 9.36
N ILE A 224 -5.79 -5.08 9.22
CA ILE A 224 -5.54 -5.90 8.03
C ILE A 224 -6.79 -6.71 7.71
N GLU A 225 -7.17 -6.74 6.44
CA GLU A 225 -8.24 -7.59 5.90
C GLU A 225 -7.56 -8.78 5.25
N HIS A 226 -7.93 -9.97 5.69
CA HIS A 226 -7.43 -11.20 5.10
C HIS A 226 -8.51 -12.28 5.12
N LEU A 227 -8.85 -12.83 3.95
CA LEU A 227 -9.83 -13.91 3.80
C LEU A 227 -11.19 -13.62 4.46
N GLY A 228 -11.63 -12.37 4.43
CA GLY A 228 -12.88 -11.94 5.06
C GLY A 228 -12.83 -11.83 6.58
N GLU A 229 -11.64 -11.93 7.18
CA GLU A 229 -11.39 -11.63 8.59
C GLU A 229 -10.72 -10.26 8.73
N MET A 230 -11.07 -9.55 9.80
CA MET A 230 -10.42 -8.30 10.19
C MET A 230 -9.44 -8.61 11.32
N LEU A 231 -8.16 -8.41 11.05
CA LEU A 231 -7.07 -8.57 11.98
C LEU A 231 -6.57 -7.20 12.45
N LEU A 232 -6.15 -7.14 13.69
CA LEU A 232 -5.45 -6.01 14.29
C LEU A 232 -4.07 -6.52 14.74
N VAL A 233 -3.03 -5.99 14.15
CA VAL A 233 -1.65 -6.23 14.59
C VAL A 233 -1.25 -5.11 15.52
N TYR A 234 -0.76 -5.50 16.70
CA TYR A 234 -0.41 -4.59 17.79
C TYR A 234 1.05 -4.76 18.17
N GLY A 235 1.87 -3.74 17.90
CA GLY A 235 3.28 -3.71 18.26
C GLY A 235 3.52 -3.02 19.61
N HIS A 236 4.20 -3.70 20.52
CA HIS A 236 4.60 -3.14 21.81
C HIS A 236 5.88 -2.34 21.69
N THR A 237 5.87 -1.10 22.17
CA THR A 237 7.03 -0.19 22.14
C THR A 237 7.48 0.17 23.56
N PHE A 238 8.79 0.39 23.75
CA PHE A 238 9.30 1.03 24.97
C PHE A 238 9.49 2.53 24.71
N HIS A 239 9.00 3.37 25.62
CA HIS A 239 9.01 4.85 25.53
C HIS A 239 10.36 5.55 25.27
N ILE A 240 11.48 4.82 25.26
CA ILE A 240 12.84 5.37 25.14
C ILE A 240 13.50 4.99 23.80
N VAL A 241 13.01 3.95 23.12
CA VAL A 241 13.57 3.45 21.86
C VAL A 241 12.41 3.00 20.97
N SER A 242 12.36 3.48 19.73
CA SER A 242 11.32 3.19 18.72
C SER A 242 11.23 1.72 18.27
N TRP A 243 11.78 0.79 19.05
CA TRP A 243 11.93 -0.62 18.71
C TRP A 243 10.71 -1.38 19.20
N HIS A 244 10.14 -2.20 18.32
CA HIS A 244 9.10 -3.14 18.69
C HIS A 244 9.76 -4.41 19.22
N TYR A 245 9.51 -4.75 20.48
CA TYR A 245 10.08 -5.97 21.07
C TYR A 245 9.13 -7.18 20.98
N ALA A 246 7.84 -6.92 20.76
CA ALA A 246 6.83 -7.96 20.65
C ALA A 246 5.62 -7.47 19.85
N TYR A 247 4.93 -8.42 19.24
CA TYR A 247 3.64 -8.20 18.59
C TYR A 247 2.58 -9.15 19.11
N ASN A 248 1.34 -8.69 19.09
CA ASN A 248 0.15 -9.53 19.21
C ASN A 248 -0.74 -9.32 17.98
N VAL A 249 -1.48 -10.37 17.62
CA VAL A 249 -2.52 -10.29 16.60
C VAL A 249 -3.86 -10.52 17.27
N PHE A 250 -4.85 -9.73 16.90
CA PHE A 250 -6.22 -9.89 17.35
C PHE A 250 -7.12 -10.04 16.15
N ARG A 251 -8.07 -10.96 16.21
CA ARG A 251 -9.16 -11.06 15.24
C ARG A 251 -10.39 -10.36 15.80
N PHE A 252 -11.06 -9.56 14.98
CA PHE A 252 -12.34 -8.96 15.35
C PHE A 252 -13.46 -9.98 15.21
N ASP A 253 -14.18 -10.24 16.31
CA ASP A 253 -15.42 -11.01 16.28
C ASP A 253 -16.61 -10.04 16.17
N PHE A 254 -17.21 -9.96 14.98
CA PHE A 254 -18.37 -9.11 14.73
C PHE A 254 -19.62 -9.51 15.53
N SER A 255 -19.74 -10.78 15.94
CA SER A 255 -20.89 -11.26 16.69
C SER A 255 -20.87 -10.80 18.14
N THR A 256 -19.71 -10.87 18.79
CA THR A 256 -19.49 -10.43 20.17
C THR A 256 -19.00 -8.99 20.28
N ARG A 257 -18.59 -8.39 19.16
CA ARG A 257 -18.00 -7.05 19.05
C ARG A 257 -16.76 -6.90 19.94
N ALA A 258 -15.88 -7.88 19.88
CA ALA A 258 -14.68 -7.96 20.72
C ALA A 258 -13.46 -8.32 19.89
N TRP A 259 -12.29 -7.86 20.35
CA TRP A 259 -10.99 -8.30 19.85
C TRP A 259 -10.58 -9.59 20.57
N VAL A 260 -10.35 -10.66 19.81
CA VAL A 260 -9.90 -11.96 20.33
C VAL A 260 -8.45 -12.16 19.92
N GLU A 261 -7.54 -12.32 20.89
CA GLU A 261 -6.13 -12.58 20.60
C GLU A 261 -5.97 -13.90 19.84
N VAL A 262 -5.13 -13.88 18.81
CA VAL A 262 -4.78 -15.03 17.97
C VAL A 262 -3.28 -15.24 18.09
N MET A 263 -2.91 -16.41 18.59
CA MET A 263 -1.51 -16.83 18.77
C MET A 263 -0.94 -17.52 17.52
N ASP A 264 -1.83 -18.01 16.65
CA ASP A 264 -1.49 -18.75 15.45
C ASP A 264 -2.37 -18.27 14.31
N ILE A 265 -1.76 -17.56 13.35
CA ILE A 265 -2.44 -17.10 12.13
C ILE A 265 -2.39 -18.14 11.01
N GLY A 266 -1.84 -19.34 11.26
CA GLY A 266 -1.75 -20.47 10.32
C GLY A 266 -0.58 -20.36 9.35
N ASP A 267 -0.77 -20.91 8.14
CA ASP A 267 0.20 -20.91 7.03
C ASP A 267 0.30 -19.53 6.33
N TYR A 268 0.32 -18.46 7.11
CA TYR A 268 0.28 -17.08 6.64
C TYR A 268 1.36 -16.24 7.32
N ALA A 269 1.76 -15.18 6.63
CA ALA A 269 2.67 -14.17 7.15
C ALA A 269 2.09 -12.78 6.91
N ILE A 270 2.33 -11.89 7.86
CA ILE A 270 1.90 -10.50 7.80
C ILE A 270 3.12 -9.61 7.54
N PHE A 271 2.96 -8.60 6.69
CA PHE A 271 3.97 -7.63 6.33
C PHE A 271 3.46 -6.24 6.67
N ILE A 272 4.16 -5.49 7.52
CA ILE A 272 3.74 -4.17 7.98
C ILE A 272 4.59 -3.09 7.33
N ASN A 273 3.94 -2.09 6.76
CA ASN A 273 4.52 -0.83 6.31
C ASN A 273 4.23 0.25 7.35
N HIS A 274 5.22 0.60 8.17
CA HIS A 274 5.02 1.62 9.21
C HIS A 274 4.79 3.02 8.64
N GLU A 275 5.44 3.38 7.52
CA GLU A 275 5.34 4.72 6.91
C GLU A 275 3.93 5.04 6.39
N ILE A 276 3.17 4.05 5.93
CA ILE A 276 1.81 4.22 5.37
C ILE A 276 0.73 3.50 6.19
N GLU A 277 1.09 3.03 7.39
CA GLU A 277 0.21 2.35 8.35
C GLU A 277 -0.59 1.18 7.76
N GLN A 278 -0.03 0.51 6.75
CA GLN A 278 -0.69 -0.54 5.99
C GLN A 278 -0.07 -1.91 6.29
N GLY A 279 -0.89 -2.95 6.27
CA GLY A 279 -0.46 -4.32 6.40
C GLY A 279 -0.92 -5.18 5.23
N ILE A 280 -0.11 -6.18 4.89
CA ILE A 280 -0.38 -7.14 3.83
C ILE A 280 -0.27 -8.53 4.44
N CYS A 281 -1.27 -9.38 4.24
CA CYS A 281 -1.22 -10.77 4.66
C CYS A 281 -1.15 -11.68 3.44
N CYS A 282 -0.20 -12.61 3.41
CA CYS A 282 -0.05 -13.57 2.31
C CYS A 282 0.21 -14.98 2.84
N SER A 283 0.02 -15.98 1.98
CA SER A 283 0.33 -17.36 2.34
C SER A 283 1.84 -17.56 2.50
N ALA A 284 2.23 -18.37 3.47
CA ALA A 284 3.58 -18.79 3.79
C ALA A 284 3.60 -20.33 3.88
N PRO A 285 3.61 -21.03 2.73
CA PRO A 285 3.51 -22.49 2.71
C PRO A 285 4.71 -23.16 3.37
N THR A 286 4.48 -24.30 4.01
CA THR A 286 5.51 -25.09 4.69
C THR A 286 6.69 -25.41 3.76
N GLY A 287 7.91 -25.12 4.20
CA GLY A 287 9.13 -25.34 3.42
C GLY A 287 9.51 -24.19 2.48
N GLY A 288 8.71 -23.13 2.42
CA GLY A 288 9.08 -21.87 1.78
C GLY A 288 10.10 -21.06 2.59
N LEU A 289 10.64 -20.00 1.97
CA LEU A 289 11.55 -19.06 2.63
C LEU A 289 10.83 -18.05 3.54
N ILE A 290 9.54 -17.83 3.30
CA ILE A 290 8.67 -17.02 4.16
C ILE A 290 8.20 -17.91 5.30
N ARG A 291 8.36 -17.44 6.53
CA ARG A 291 7.96 -18.15 7.74
C ARG A 291 6.45 -17.96 7.96
N ALA A 292 5.76 -19.09 8.14
CA ALA A 292 4.38 -19.08 8.62
C ALA A 292 4.31 -18.50 10.04
N ASN A 293 3.11 -18.11 10.45
CA ASN A 293 2.83 -17.54 11.76
C ASN A 293 3.80 -16.41 12.18
N SER A 294 4.18 -15.55 11.24
CA SER A 294 5.21 -14.53 11.43
C SER A 294 4.77 -13.15 10.96
N ILE A 295 5.32 -12.11 11.58
CA ILE A 295 5.14 -10.70 11.23
C ILE A 295 6.47 -10.12 10.76
N TYR A 296 6.51 -9.69 9.50
CA TYR A 296 7.61 -8.99 8.88
C TYR A 296 7.39 -7.48 9.01
N TYR A 297 8.42 -6.78 9.46
CA TYR A 297 8.36 -5.34 9.67
C TYR A 297 9.74 -4.72 9.46
N GLU A 298 9.74 -3.40 9.35
CA GLU A 298 10.90 -2.58 9.09
C GLU A 298 11.43 -2.00 10.41
N ASP A 299 12.75 -2.06 10.62
CA ASP A 299 13.41 -1.50 11.80
C ASP A 299 14.68 -0.73 11.39
N GLY A 300 14.50 0.56 11.09
CA GLY A 300 15.58 1.42 10.62
C GLY A 300 16.10 1.03 9.24
N GLU A 301 17.34 0.52 9.18
CA GLU A 301 17.99 -0.01 7.98
C GLU A 301 18.04 -1.55 8.00
N ASP A 302 17.15 -2.21 8.74
CA ASP A 302 17.01 -3.65 8.74
C ASP A 302 15.54 -4.03 8.52
N TYR A 303 15.31 -5.27 8.11
CA TYR A 303 13.97 -5.86 8.20
C TYR A 303 13.99 -7.04 9.17
N CYS A 304 12.92 -7.18 9.93
CA CYS A 304 12.80 -8.13 11.01
C CYS A 304 11.61 -9.05 10.74
N ALA A 305 11.71 -10.30 11.20
CA ALA A 305 10.58 -11.22 11.30
C ALA A 305 10.36 -11.57 12.77
N PHE A 306 9.18 -11.27 13.29
CA PHE A 306 8.71 -11.68 14.60
C PHE A 306 7.90 -12.97 14.48
N ASP A 307 8.34 -14.02 15.15
CA ASP A 307 7.63 -15.29 15.24
C ASP A 307 6.56 -15.22 16.34
N LEU A 308 5.29 -15.45 16.01
CA LEU A 308 4.18 -15.35 16.96
C LEU A 308 4.15 -16.50 17.98
N GLU A 309 4.66 -17.68 17.61
CA GLU A 309 4.71 -18.85 18.47
C GLU A 309 5.89 -18.77 19.45
N GLU A 310 7.10 -18.54 18.94
CA GLU A 310 8.32 -18.44 19.74
C GLU A 310 8.43 -17.10 20.48
N ARG A 311 7.70 -16.08 20.04
CA ARG A 311 7.80 -14.69 20.51
C ARG A 311 9.23 -14.16 20.42
N SER A 312 9.87 -14.45 19.29
CA SER A 312 11.27 -14.11 19.02
C SER A 312 11.38 -13.28 17.75
N THR A 313 12.37 -12.37 17.70
CA THR A 313 12.66 -11.59 16.50
C THR A 313 13.92 -12.13 15.83
N THR A 314 13.82 -12.41 14.53
CA THR A 314 14.98 -12.61 13.65
C THR A 314 15.21 -11.35 12.83
N THR A 315 16.39 -10.75 12.98
CA THR A 315 16.81 -9.59 12.19
C THR A 315 17.52 -10.05 10.92
N TYR A 316 17.18 -9.43 9.80
CA TYR A 316 17.83 -9.63 8.52
C TYR A 316 18.48 -8.33 8.07
N LEU A 317 19.79 -8.39 7.83
CA LEU A 317 20.55 -7.25 7.35
C LEU A 317 20.15 -6.88 5.93
N HIS A 318 20.06 -5.59 5.65
CA HIS A 318 19.94 -5.09 4.27
C HIS A 318 21.10 -5.53 3.38
N SER A 319 20.86 -5.55 2.07
CA SER A 319 21.84 -6.06 1.10
C SER A 319 23.19 -5.36 1.23
N PRO A 320 24.30 -6.11 1.33
CA PRO A 320 25.64 -5.53 1.29
C PRO A 320 25.98 -4.89 -0.07
N THR A 321 25.12 -5.08 -1.09
CA THR A 321 25.31 -4.50 -2.43
C THR A 321 24.80 -3.07 -2.58
N LEU A 322 24.06 -2.55 -1.59
CA LEU A 322 23.58 -1.17 -1.63
C LEU A 322 24.70 -0.24 -1.16
N THR A 323 25.23 0.56 -2.08
CA THR A 323 26.30 1.53 -1.81
C THR A 323 25.78 2.91 -1.40
N ALA A 324 24.47 3.13 -1.52
CA ALA A 324 23.80 4.39 -1.19
C ALA A 324 22.78 4.16 -0.05
N PRO A 325 22.55 5.18 0.81
CA PRO A 325 21.54 5.08 1.86
C PRO A 325 20.16 4.92 1.24
N ILE A 326 19.35 4.07 1.86
CA ILE A 326 17.96 3.83 1.49
C ILE A 326 17.16 5.06 1.91
N ARG A 327 16.34 5.58 0.98
CA ARG A 327 15.48 6.74 1.24
C ARG A 327 14.09 6.33 1.70
N HIS A 328 13.53 5.32 1.05
CA HIS A 328 12.23 4.75 1.38
C HIS A 328 12.28 3.25 1.12
N HIS A 329 11.57 2.49 1.95
CA HIS A 329 11.37 1.07 1.76
C HIS A 329 9.91 0.74 2.08
N LYS A 330 9.31 -0.13 1.28
CA LYS A 330 7.90 -0.51 1.39
C LYS A 330 7.69 -1.94 0.90
N TRP A 331 6.92 -2.72 1.64
CA TRP A 331 6.31 -3.94 1.13
C TRP A 331 5.25 -3.60 0.10
N ILE A 332 5.40 -4.14 -1.10
CA ILE A 332 4.44 -4.01 -2.19
C ILE A 332 3.93 -5.38 -2.61
N MET A 333 2.63 -5.47 -2.91
CA MET A 333 2.09 -6.61 -3.63
C MET A 333 2.21 -6.36 -5.13
N LEU A 334 2.73 -7.38 -5.82
CA LEU A 334 2.57 -7.51 -7.27
C LEU A 334 1.39 -8.47 -7.49
N SER A 335 0.57 -8.23 -8.50
CA SER A 335 -0.60 -9.06 -8.78
C SER A 335 -0.18 -10.50 -9.01
N THR A 336 -0.95 -11.43 -8.46
CA THR A 336 -0.97 -12.80 -8.95
C THR A 336 -1.75 -12.81 -10.26
N ASN A 337 -1.12 -13.22 -11.36
CA ASN A 337 -1.90 -13.57 -12.55
C ASN A 337 -2.83 -14.72 -12.15
N HIS A 338 -4.15 -14.46 -12.16
CA HIS A 338 -5.17 -15.49 -12.03
C HIS A 338 -5.55 -16.04 -13.39
#